data_AF-A0A951PEY7-F1
#
_entry.id   AF-A0A951PEY7-F1
#
_cell.length_a   1.000
_cell.length_b   1.000
_cell.length_c   1.000
_cell.angle_alpha   90.00
_cell.angle_beta   90.00
_cell.angle_gamma   90.00
#
_symmetry.space_group_name_H-M   'P 1'
#
loop_
_entity.id
_entity.type
_entity.pdbx_description
1 polymer ?
#
loop_
_entity_poly.entity_id
_entity_poly.type
_entity_poly.pdbx_seq_one_letter_code
_entity_poly.pdbx_strand_id
1 'polypeptide(L)'
;MNTQLWHGSIARNTAITLSLVAGVVSSTVMLQAPVLAQDASFPDTQDYWGQPFIAALAERDIVTGYLDNTYRPEQTVNRDEFAAILQKAFSQPSERQISSGSAYTDIPEGYWAASAIESAYEMGFMKGYPEGDFRPNQPVTKVEALASLAQNLNLSPVRSEAAPAAPAALSQQPAPQRRAKRPLMFPLAMTTLMQPLVKPPVRSAPVANSAASAQSASSSAQQSIPIDLSNYYQDAAQIPQYAVGSVAETTAANIVVNYPDPQILNPTQPATRGEIAALIHQALVYQGKMIPLPSDEAATRYVVGR
;
A
#
# COMPACT_ATOMS: atom_id res chain seq x y z
N MET A 1 -49.18 5.72 -76.04
CA MET A 1 -48.86 4.67 -77.04
C MET A 1 -47.35 4.51 -77.12
N ASN A 2 -46.90 3.44 -77.76
CA ASN A 2 -45.53 3.02 -78.10
C ASN A 2 -44.55 4.18 -78.46
N THR A 3 -43.22 4.03 -78.36
CA THR A 3 -42.42 2.78 -78.36
C THR A 3 -41.08 2.94 -77.61
N GLN A 4 -40.43 1.84 -77.25
CA GLN A 4 -38.97 1.84 -77.03
C GLN A 4 -38.21 2.10 -78.33
N LEU A 5 -36.98 2.63 -78.22
CA LEU A 5 -35.85 2.27 -79.08
C LEU A 5 -34.52 2.64 -78.38
N TRP A 6 -33.50 1.78 -78.52
CA TRP A 6 -32.18 1.92 -77.88
C TRP A 6 -31.08 1.87 -78.95
N HIS A 7 -30.36 2.97 -79.13
CA HIS A 7 -29.13 3.11 -79.93
C HIS A 7 -28.39 4.36 -79.39
N GLY A 8 -27.07 4.41 -79.26
CA GLY A 8 -26.05 3.36 -79.39
C GLY A 8 -24.67 3.91 -79.00
N SER A 9 -23.73 3.06 -78.59
CA SER A 9 -22.42 3.50 -78.09
C SER A 9 -21.47 3.94 -79.20
N ILE A 10 -20.91 5.15 -79.09
CA ILE A 10 -19.65 5.53 -79.72
C ILE A 10 -18.73 6.10 -78.64
N ALA A 11 -17.55 5.53 -78.48
CA ALA A 11 -16.55 6.00 -77.53
C ALA A 11 -15.59 6.99 -78.20
N ARG A 12 -14.96 7.89 -77.42
CA ARG A 12 -13.49 7.87 -77.20
C ARG A 12 -12.94 9.00 -76.32
N ASN A 13 -11.88 8.63 -75.59
CA ASN A 13 -10.66 9.39 -75.31
C ASN A 13 -10.70 10.73 -74.54
N THR A 14 -10.38 10.61 -73.25
CA THR A 14 -9.25 11.30 -72.58
C THR A 14 -9.10 12.83 -72.70
N ALA A 15 -9.41 13.51 -71.60
CA ALA A 15 -8.61 14.62 -71.10
C ALA A 15 -8.49 14.51 -69.57
N ILE A 16 -7.29 14.23 -69.04
CA ILE A 16 -7.05 14.18 -67.59
C ILE A 16 -6.70 15.60 -67.12
N THR A 17 -7.71 16.35 -66.69
CA THR A 17 -7.51 17.68 -66.08
C THR A 17 -7.09 17.52 -64.61
N LEU A 18 -5.78 17.50 -64.38
CA LEU A 18 -5.18 17.41 -63.04
C LEU A 18 -5.45 18.69 -62.24
N SER A 19 -6.61 18.74 -61.58
CA SER A 19 -7.02 19.87 -60.74
C SER A 19 -6.24 19.84 -59.43
N LEU A 20 -5.21 20.69 -59.34
CA LEU A 20 -4.34 20.81 -58.18
C LEU A 20 -5.07 21.59 -57.07
N VAL A 21 -5.87 20.86 -56.27
CA VAL A 21 -6.57 21.42 -55.12
C VAL A 21 -5.55 21.78 -54.04
N ALA A 22 -5.23 23.07 -53.93
CA ALA A 22 -4.45 23.62 -52.83
C ALA A 22 -5.27 23.55 -51.54
N GLY A 23 -5.18 22.42 -50.83
CA GLY A 23 -5.83 22.22 -49.54
C GLY A 23 -5.23 23.16 -48.49
N VAL A 24 -5.89 24.29 -48.25
CA VAL A 24 -5.59 25.16 -47.10
C VAL A 24 -5.96 24.38 -45.84
N VAL A 25 -4.95 23.81 -45.18
CA VAL A 25 -5.11 23.16 -43.88
C VAL A 25 -5.29 24.27 -42.84
N SER A 26 -6.52 24.76 -42.70
CA SER A 26 -6.91 25.68 -41.63
C SER A 26 -6.83 24.95 -40.30
N SER A 27 -5.63 24.91 -39.71
CA SER A 27 -5.41 24.44 -38.34
C SER A 27 -6.22 25.31 -37.39
N THR A 28 -7.41 24.83 -37.02
CA THR A 28 -8.24 25.44 -35.98
C THR A 28 -7.52 25.29 -34.65
N VAL A 29 -6.72 26.31 -34.29
CA VAL A 29 -6.23 26.48 -32.93
C VAL A 29 -7.45 26.68 -32.06
N MET A 30 -7.92 25.61 -31.44
CA MET A 30 -8.91 25.67 -30.39
C MET A 30 -8.28 26.43 -29.24
N LEU A 31 -8.63 27.71 -29.11
CA LEU A 31 -8.44 28.48 -27.89
C LEU A 31 -9.29 27.83 -26.80
N GLN A 32 -8.74 26.79 -26.18
CA GLN A 32 -9.19 26.36 -24.87
C GLN A 32 -9.06 27.58 -23.97
N ALA A 33 -10.20 28.16 -23.57
CA ALA A 33 -10.20 29.07 -22.45
C ALA A 33 -9.55 28.33 -21.27
N PRO A 34 -8.71 29.00 -20.44
CA PRO A 34 -8.27 28.39 -19.21
C PRO A 34 -9.51 27.99 -18.43
N VAL A 35 -9.69 26.68 -18.22
CA VAL A 35 -10.54 26.23 -17.13
C VAL A 35 -9.93 26.88 -15.91
N LEU A 36 -10.70 27.75 -15.24
CA LEU A 36 -10.24 28.35 -14.00
C LEU A 36 -10.06 27.19 -13.02
N ALA A 37 -8.80 26.80 -12.82
CA ALA A 37 -8.44 26.05 -11.63
C ALA A 37 -8.98 26.87 -10.46
N GLN A 38 -9.83 26.25 -9.64
CA GLN A 38 -10.03 26.79 -8.31
C GLN A 38 -8.65 26.72 -7.66
N ASP A 39 -8.16 27.84 -7.13
CA ASP A 39 -6.96 27.81 -6.31
C ASP A 39 -7.20 26.78 -5.21
N ALA A 40 -6.41 25.69 -5.21
CA ALA A 40 -6.54 24.57 -4.29
C ALA A 40 -5.99 24.93 -2.89
N SER A 41 -6.29 26.15 -2.46
CA SER A 41 -5.66 26.89 -1.38
C SER A 41 -6.74 27.50 -0.50
N PHE A 42 -6.89 26.95 0.70
CA PHE A 42 -7.89 27.39 1.66
C PHE A 42 -7.29 28.52 2.51
N PRO A 43 -8.03 29.60 2.84
CA PRO A 43 -7.46 30.74 3.57
C PRO A 43 -6.88 30.37 4.94
N ASP A 44 -7.43 29.34 5.58
CA ASP A 44 -6.98 28.80 6.86
C ASP A 44 -5.81 27.79 6.76
N THR A 45 -5.28 27.55 5.56
CA THR A 45 -4.07 26.73 5.36
C THR A 45 -2.84 27.50 4.92
N GLN A 46 -2.90 28.82 4.67
CA GLN A 46 -1.79 29.56 4.05
C GLN A 46 -0.45 29.47 4.80
N ASP A 47 -0.48 29.54 6.14
CA ASP A 47 0.70 29.36 7.02
C ASP A 47 0.78 27.95 7.63
N TYR A 48 0.01 26.98 7.13
CA TYR A 48 -0.06 25.63 7.70
C TYR A 48 1.06 24.71 7.19
N TRP A 49 1.73 24.00 8.09
CA TRP A 49 2.87 23.11 7.76
C TRP A 49 2.55 22.05 6.69
N GLY A 50 1.30 21.58 6.65
CA GLY A 50 0.83 20.57 5.72
C GLY A 50 0.16 21.12 4.46
N GLN A 51 0.18 22.44 4.23
CA GLN A 51 -0.50 23.08 3.10
C GLN A 51 -0.18 22.44 1.74
N PRO A 52 1.09 22.08 1.41
CA PRO A 52 1.39 21.48 0.11
C PRO A 52 0.76 20.08 -0.07
N PHE A 53 0.62 19.31 1.01
CA PHE A 53 -0.08 18.02 0.97
C PHE A 53 -1.58 18.20 0.75
N ILE A 54 -2.19 19.17 1.44
CA ILE A 54 -3.61 19.50 1.33
C ILE A 54 -3.93 20.01 -0.08
N ALA A 55 -3.12 20.93 -0.62
CA ALA A 55 -3.30 21.48 -1.96
C ALA A 55 -3.23 20.41 -3.05
N ALA A 56 -2.19 19.56 -3.03
CA ALA A 56 -2.03 18.48 -4.01
C ALA A 56 -3.17 17.43 -3.94
N LEU A 57 -3.81 17.23 -2.79
CA LEU A 57 -5.00 16.37 -2.69
C LEU A 57 -6.30 17.09 -3.14
N ALA A 58 -6.40 18.40 -2.90
CA ALA A 58 -7.55 19.21 -3.33
C ALA A 58 -7.58 19.45 -4.85
N GLU A 59 -6.42 19.60 -5.49
CA GLU A 59 -6.25 19.59 -6.97
C GLU A 59 -6.85 18.35 -7.66
N ARG A 60 -7.09 17.27 -6.91
CA ARG A 60 -7.52 15.96 -7.39
C ARG A 60 -8.89 15.55 -6.84
N ASP A 61 -9.63 16.51 -6.25
CA ASP A 61 -10.90 16.31 -5.55
C ASP A 61 -10.87 15.30 -4.38
N ILE A 62 -9.69 14.82 -3.95
CA ILE A 62 -9.55 13.78 -2.92
C ILE A 62 -9.95 14.30 -1.54
N VAL A 63 -9.53 15.53 -1.21
CA VAL A 63 -9.96 16.26 -0.02
C VAL A 63 -10.68 17.54 -0.42
N THR A 64 -11.72 17.91 0.31
CA THR A 64 -12.54 19.10 0.03
C THR A 64 -12.75 19.91 1.29
N GLY A 65 -12.78 21.23 1.16
CA GLY A 65 -13.13 22.16 2.22
C GLY A 65 -14.62 22.19 2.54
N TYR A 66 -15.01 23.08 3.45
CA TYR A 66 -16.38 23.34 3.87
C TYR A 66 -17.03 24.48 3.06
N LEU A 67 -18.35 24.66 3.19
CA LEU A 67 -19.12 25.69 2.49
C LEU A 67 -18.72 27.15 2.84
N ASP A 68 -17.92 27.34 3.89
CA ASP A 68 -17.32 28.63 4.29
C ASP A 68 -15.93 28.86 3.68
N ASN A 69 -15.51 28.00 2.73
CA ASN A 69 -14.20 27.98 2.07
C ASN A 69 -13.01 27.63 3.00
N THR A 70 -13.24 27.09 4.19
CA THR A 70 -12.17 26.60 5.09
C THR A 70 -11.82 25.12 4.84
N TYR A 71 -10.60 24.71 5.17
CA TYR A 71 -10.22 23.28 5.20
C TYR A 71 -10.34 22.65 6.60
N ARG A 72 -10.11 23.47 7.63
CA ARG A 72 -10.02 23.14 9.07
C ARG A 72 -8.97 22.06 9.35
N PRO A 73 -7.69 22.32 9.05
CA PRO A 73 -6.64 21.30 9.13
C PRO A 73 -6.50 20.67 10.52
N GLU A 74 -6.69 21.45 11.59
CA GLU A 74 -6.57 20.96 12.99
C GLU A 74 -7.85 20.29 13.53
N GLN A 75 -8.93 20.18 12.74
CA GLN A 75 -10.11 19.44 13.17
C GLN A 75 -9.83 17.93 13.07
N THR A 76 -10.24 17.17 14.09
CA THR A 76 -10.12 15.70 14.10
C THR A 76 -11.02 15.04 13.05
N VAL A 77 -10.54 13.96 12.43
CA VAL A 77 -11.26 13.21 11.40
C VAL A 77 -12.06 12.05 12.01
N ASN A 78 -13.35 11.97 11.68
CA ASN A 78 -14.19 10.83 12.05
C ASN A 78 -14.02 9.62 11.11
N ARG A 79 -14.44 8.42 11.55
CA ARG A 79 -14.31 7.17 10.77
C ARG A 79 -15.11 7.18 9.46
N ASP A 80 -16.22 7.91 9.39
CA ASP A 80 -16.98 8.14 8.16
C ASP A 80 -16.27 9.10 7.18
N GLU A 81 -15.75 10.23 7.67
CA GLU A 81 -14.89 11.14 6.89
C GLU A 81 -13.65 10.42 6.34
N PHE A 82 -12.97 9.61 7.16
CA PHE A 82 -11.80 8.86 6.73
C PHE A 82 -12.14 7.82 5.67
N ALA A 83 -13.26 7.11 5.79
CA ALA A 83 -13.75 6.21 4.74
C ALA A 83 -14.01 6.95 3.41
N ALA A 84 -14.59 8.15 3.47
CA ALA A 84 -14.82 8.98 2.29
C ALA A 84 -13.51 9.47 1.63
N ILE A 85 -12.50 9.83 2.42
CA ILE A 85 -11.16 10.18 1.91
C ILE A 85 -10.49 8.94 1.27
N LEU A 86 -10.60 7.77 1.90
CA LEU A 86 -10.06 6.51 1.35
C LEU A 86 -10.72 6.12 0.03
N GLN A 87 -12.05 6.20 -0.07
CA GLN A 87 -12.82 5.92 -1.30
C GLN A 87 -12.40 6.85 -2.46
N LYS A 88 -12.11 8.13 -2.17
CA LYS A 88 -11.64 9.09 -3.17
C LYS A 88 -10.17 8.90 -3.55
N ALA A 89 -9.31 8.61 -2.58
CA ALA A 89 -7.87 8.45 -2.79
C ALA A 89 -7.53 7.16 -3.54
N PHE A 90 -8.20 6.05 -3.19
CA PHE A 90 -7.81 4.73 -3.65
C PHE A 90 -8.92 4.07 -4.47
N SER A 91 -8.57 3.67 -5.69
CA SER A 91 -9.27 2.63 -6.44
C SER A 91 -8.43 1.36 -6.37
N GLN A 92 -8.89 0.38 -5.59
CA GLN A 92 -8.31 -0.95 -5.43
C GLN A 92 -9.37 -2.00 -5.79
N PRO A 93 -8.99 -3.22 -6.21
CA PRO A 93 -9.94 -4.33 -6.32
C PRO A 93 -10.57 -4.67 -4.96
N SER A 94 -11.84 -5.08 -4.93
CA SER A 94 -12.49 -5.57 -3.72
C SER A 94 -11.81 -6.85 -3.22
N GLU A 95 -11.14 -6.78 -2.06
CA GLU A 95 -10.53 -7.91 -1.35
C GLU A 95 -11.53 -8.62 -0.44
N ARG A 96 -12.59 -7.90 -0.02
CA ARG A 96 -13.73 -8.41 0.75
C ARG A 96 -15.02 -8.11 -0.02
N GLN A 97 -16.04 -8.91 0.24
CA GLN A 97 -17.36 -8.80 -0.40
C GLN A 97 -18.46 -8.77 0.68
N ILE A 98 -19.45 -7.90 0.50
CA ILE A 98 -20.62 -7.83 1.37
C ILE A 98 -21.67 -8.86 0.91
N SER A 99 -22.00 -9.83 1.76
CA SER A 99 -22.83 -10.99 1.36
C SER A 99 -24.30 -10.66 1.10
N SER A 100 -24.86 -9.64 1.79
CA SER A 100 -26.16 -8.98 1.51
C SER A 100 -26.48 -7.98 2.63
N GLY A 101 -27.07 -6.83 2.29
CA GLY A 101 -27.50 -5.79 3.24
C GLY A 101 -26.37 -4.85 3.68
N SER A 102 -26.66 -3.93 4.63
CA SER A 102 -25.64 -3.09 5.24
C SER A 102 -24.57 -3.96 5.93
N ALA A 103 -23.30 -3.61 5.77
CA ALA A 103 -22.22 -4.25 6.48
C ALA A 103 -22.26 -4.03 8.01
N TYR A 104 -23.00 -3.02 8.49
CA TYR A 104 -22.96 -2.55 9.88
C TYR A 104 -24.33 -2.15 10.47
N THR A 105 -24.50 -2.36 11.78
CA THR A 105 -25.77 -2.15 12.52
C THR A 105 -26.09 -0.70 12.85
N ASP A 106 -25.08 0.17 12.95
CA ASP A 106 -25.20 1.58 13.33
C ASP A 106 -25.21 2.55 12.13
N ILE A 107 -25.21 2.02 10.90
CA ILE A 107 -25.30 2.78 9.65
C ILE A 107 -26.75 2.70 9.12
N PRO A 108 -27.55 3.78 9.22
CA PRO A 108 -28.93 3.78 8.71
C PRO A 108 -28.98 3.86 7.18
N GLU A 109 -30.11 3.42 6.60
CA GLU A 109 -30.36 3.55 5.17
C GLU A 109 -30.28 5.03 4.72
N GLY A 110 -29.60 5.28 3.60
CA GLY A 110 -29.37 6.63 3.09
C GLY A 110 -28.32 7.45 3.86
N TYR A 111 -27.57 6.86 4.80
CA TYR A 111 -26.47 7.55 5.47
C TYR A 111 -25.40 8.03 4.48
N TRP A 112 -24.95 9.28 4.65
CA TRP A 112 -24.15 10.00 3.66
C TRP A 112 -22.85 9.28 3.25
N ALA A 113 -22.22 8.59 4.21
CA ALA A 113 -20.97 7.86 4.01
C ALA A 113 -21.17 6.34 3.80
N ALA A 114 -22.40 5.82 3.68
CA ALA A 114 -22.64 4.38 3.59
C ALA A 114 -21.80 3.71 2.49
N SER A 115 -21.87 4.23 1.25
CA SER A 115 -21.06 3.74 0.12
C SER A 115 -19.55 3.86 0.35
N ALA A 116 -19.09 4.90 1.06
CA ALA A 116 -17.68 5.08 1.39
C ALA A 116 -17.20 4.07 2.42
N ILE A 117 -18.02 3.80 3.44
CA ILE A 117 -17.78 2.82 4.50
C ILE A 117 -17.76 1.40 3.93
N GLU A 118 -18.71 1.09 3.04
CA GLU A 118 -18.75 -0.17 2.28
C GLU A 118 -17.52 -0.31 1.37
N SER A 119 -17.16 0.73 0.61
CA SER A 119 -16.00 0.73 -0.28
C SER A 119 -14.67 0.59 0.49
N ALA A 120 -14.50 1.29 1.61
CA ALA A 120 -13.33 1.14 2.49
C ALA A 120 -13.27 -0.23 3.19
N TYR A 121 -14.41 -0.91 3.34
CA TYR A 121 -14.45 -2.31 3.74
C TYR A 121 -14.08 -3.25 2.57
N GLU A 122 -14.69 -3.12 1.39
CA GLU A 122 -14.36 -4.00 0.27
C GLU A 122 -12.88 -3.88 -0.13
N MET A 123 -12.31 -2.68 -0.18
CA MET A 123 -10.90 -2.39 -0.47
C MET A 123 -9.94 -2.62 0.72
N GLY A 124 -10.22 -3.53 1.66
CA GLY A 124 -9.24 -3.94 2.70
C GLY A 124 -8.91 -2.93 3.82
N PHE A 125 -9.00 -1.62 3.58
CA PHE A 125 -8.54 -0.55 4.49
C PHE A 125 -9.21 -0.56 5.88
N MET A 126 -10.54 -0.60 5.94
CA MET A 126 -11.30 -0.39 7.18
C MET A 126 -12.13 -1.60 7.63
N LYS A 127 -12.48 -1.66 8.91
CA LYS A 127 -13.42 -2.64 9.46
C LYS A 127 -14.17 -2.04 10.64
N GLY A 128 -15.43 -2.46 10.79
CA GLY A 128 -16.18 -2.29 12.03
C GLY A 128 -15.67 -3.20 13.16
N TYR A 129 -16.37 -3.13 14.28
CA TYR A 129 -16.05 -3.82 15.52
C TYR A 129 -16.75 -5.20 15.59
N PRO A 130 -16.30 -6.14 16.44
CA PRO A 130 -16.84 -7.51 16.50
C PRO A 130 -18.33 -7.63 16.83
N GLU A 131 -18.95 -6.56 17.34
CA GLU A 131 -20.38 -6.52 17.71
C GLU A 131 -21.31 -6.13 16.54
N GLY A 132 -20.76 -5.71 15.39
CA GLY A 132 -21.52 -5.35 14.18
C GLY A 132 -21.51 -3.85 13.84
N ASP A 133 -21.02 -2.98 14.72
CA ASP A 133 -20.99 -1.54 14.49
C ASP A 133 -19.76 -1.06 13.70
N PHE A 134 -19.90 -0.02 12.90
CA PHE A 134 -18.78 0.71 12.30
C PHE A 134 -18.24 1.83 13.19
N ARG A 135 -19.11 2.45 14.00
CA ARG A 135 -18.88 3.67 14.81
C ARG A 135 -18.43 4.86 13.95
N PRO A 136 -19.27 5.38 13.04
CA PRO A 136 -18.87 6.43 12.09
C PRO A 136 -18.42 7.71 12.78
N ASN A 137 -19.18 8.19 13.77
CA ASN A 137 -18.91 9.43 14.51
C ASN A 137 -17.77 9.32 15.54
N GLN A 138 -17.01 8.22 15.56
CA GLN A 138 -15.83 8.08 16.42
C GLN A 138 -14.59 8.62 15.66
N PRO A 139 -13.77 9.48 16.27
CA PRO A 139 -12.51 9.92 15.67
C PRO A 139 -11.54 8.77 15.39
N VAL A 140 -10.81 8.86 14.27
CA VAL A 140 -9.73 7.94 13.91
C VAL A 140 -8.46 8.33 14.64
N THR A 141 -7.82 7.41 15.37
CA THR A 141 -6.49 7.67 15.92
C THR A 141 -5.40 7.55 14.85
N LYS A 142 -4.29 8.26 15.04
CA LYS A 142 -3.18 8.29 14.07
C LYS A 142 -2.61 6.88 13.78
N VAL A 143 -2.57 6.00 14.78
CA VAL A 143 -2.15 4.61 14.57
C VAL A 143 -3.21 3.76 13.85
N GLU A 144 -4.51 4.03 14.03
CA GLU A 144 -5.57 3.38 13.23
C GLU A 144 -5.51 3.82 11.76
N ALA A 145 -5.18 5.08 11.46
CA ALA A 145 -4.97 5.56 10.10
C ALA A 145 -3.78 4.86 9.43
N LEU A 146 -2.62 4.76 10.12
CA LEU A 146 -1.45 4.04 9.62
C LEU A 146 -1.71 2.53 9.45
N ALA A 147 -2.42 1.90 10.38
CA ALA A 147 -2.82 0.50 10.26
C ALA A 147 -3.81 0.26 9.11
N SER A 148 -4.74 1.18 8.87
CA SER A 148 -5.65 1.18 7.72
C SER A 148 -4.87 1.17 6.41
N LEU A 149 -3.94 2.12 6.25
CA LEU A 149 -3.08 2.24 5.06
C LEU A 149 -2.20 1.00 4.85
N ALA A 150 -1.51 0.52 5.88
CA ALA A 150 -0.62 -0.64 5.76
C ALA A 150 -1.35 -1.91 5.27
N GLN A 151 -2.58 -2.17 5.75
CA GLN A 151 -3.35 -3.37 5.45
C GLN A 151 -3.58 -3.59 3.93
N ASN A 152 -3.74 -2.53 3.13
CA ASN A 152 -4.14 -2.64 1.72
C ASN A 152 -3.15 -2.01 0.72
N LEU A 153 -2.22 -1.15 1.16
CA LEU A 153 -1.17 -0.63 0.27
C LEU A 153 -0.15 -1.68 -0.19
N ASN A 154 -0.24 -2.93 0.28
CA ASN A 154 0.65 -4.05 -0.06
C ASN A 154 2.13 -3.70 0.19
N LEU A 155 2.39 -3.01 1.31
CA LEU A 155 3.72 -2.55 1.70
C LEU A 155 4.67 -3.75 1.79
N SER A 156 5.83 -3.66 1.12
CA SER A 156 6.80 -4.75 1.14
C SER A 156 7.41 -4.90 2.54
N PRO A 157 7.23 -6.03 3.25
CA PRO A 157 7.86 -6.23 4.55
C PRO A 157 9.38 -6.22 4.35
N VAL A 158 10.06 -5.29 5.04
CA VAL A 158 11.39 -4.79 4.66
C VAL A 158 12.37 -5.92 4.38
N ARG A 159 12.65 -6.12 3.08
CA ARG A 159 13.78 -6.91 2.63
C ARG A 159 15.02 -6.03 2.75
N SER A 160 16.00 -6.50 3.53
CA SER A 160 17.34 -5.94 3.47
C SER A 160 17.94 -6.26 2.10
N GLU A 161 17.85 -5.32 1.16
CA GLU A 161 18.62 -5.37 -0.07
C GLU A 161 20.07 -5.09 0.28
N ALA A 162 20.86 -6.16 0.37
CA ALA A 162 22.28 -6.05 0.66
C ALA A 162 22.96 -5.23 -0.44
N ALA A 163 23.60 -4.12 -0.04
CA ALA A 163 24.31 -3.23 -0.95
C ALA A 163 25.26 -4.01 -1.88
N PRO A 164 25.40 -3.60 -3.16
CA PRO A 164 26.10 -4.38 -4.18
C PRO A 164 27.52 -4.70 -3.73
N ALA A 165 27.83 -5.99 -3.63
CA ALA A 165 29.08 -6.48 -3.06
C ALA A 165 30.29 -5.96 -3.85
N ALA A 166 31.10 -5.11 -3.20
CA ALA A 166 32.41 -4.74 -3.71
C ALA A 166 33.26 -6.00 -3.97
N PRO A 167 34.11 -6.01 -5.02
CA PRO A 167 34.75 -7.23 -5.51
C PRO A 167 35.61 -7.91 -4.44
N ALA A 168 35.47 -9.23 -4.34
CA ALA A 168 36.07 -10.03 -3.28
C ALA A 168 37.61 -9.89 -3.22
N ALA A 169 38.11 -9.44 -2.07
CA ALA A 169 39.54 -9.42 -1.80
C ALA A 169 40.10 -10.85 -1.72
N LEU A 170 41.22 -11.10 -2.42
CA LEU A 170 41.82 -12.42 -2.52
C LEU A 170 42.44 -12.87 -1.19
N SER A 171 41.75 -13.75 -0.46
CA SER A 171 42.23 -14.38 0.76
C SER A 171 43.48 -15.23 0.51
N GLN A 172 44.63 -14.82 1.04
CA GLN A 172 45.85 -15.63 1.00
C GLN A 172 45.80 -16.75 2.06
N GLN A 173 46.17 -17.97 1.66
CA GLN A 173 45.94 -19.19 2.44
C GLN A 173 47.24 -19.68 3.13
N PRO A 174 47.27 -19.82 4.48
CA PRO A 174 48.43 -20.36 5.19
C PRO A 174 48.70 -21.85 4.91
N ALA A 175 49.96 -22.26 5.02
CA ALA A 175 50.44 -23.61 4.66
C ALA A 175 50.23 -24.67 5.78
N PRO A 176 50.11 -25.98 5.43
CA PRO A 176 49.81 -27.04 6.39
C PRO A 176 51.06 -27.60 7.12
N GLN A 177 50.91 -27.93 8.41
CA GLN A 177 51.93 -28.65 9.19
C GLN A 177 51.56 -30.13 9.43
N ARG A 178 52.58 -31.00 9.52
CA ARG A 178 52.42 -32.47 9.52
C ARG A 178 52.59 -33.13 10.90
N ARG A 179 51.49 -33.72 11.40
CA ARG A 179 51.36 -35.15 11.79
C ARG A 179 52.39 -35.80 12.75
N ALA A 180 51.90 -36.26 13.91
CA ALA A 180 52.38 -37.45 14.63
C ALA A 180 51.21 -38.43 14.93
N LYS A 181 51.46 -39.64 15.46
CA LYS A 181 50.44 -40.71 15.66
C LYS A 181 50.79 -41.71 16.78
N ARG A 182 49.75 -42.44 17.26
CA ARG A 182 49.71 -43.74 18.01
C ARG A 182 49.90 -43.69 19.56
N PRO A 183 49.41 -44.70 20.34
CA PRO A 183 48.28 -45.63 20.09
C PRO A 183 47.36 -45.98 21.31
N LEU A 184 46.11 -46.37 20.99
CA LEU A 184 45.23 -47.43 21.56
C LEU A 184 45.46 -48.03 22.98
N MET A 185 44.39 -48.08 23.79
CA MET A 185 44.07 -49.17 24.76
C MET A 185 42.56 -49.23 25.09
N PHE A 186 42.02 -50.40 25.48
CA PHE A 186 40.63 -50.66 25.94
C PHE A 186 40.60 -51.86 26.92
N PRO A 187 39.74 -51.86 27.95
CA PRO A 187 39.11 -53.10 28.45
C PRO A 187 37.61 -52.95 28.86
N LEU A 188 36.94 -54.07 29.23
CA LEU A 188 35.49 -54.17 29.51
C LEU A 188 35.12 -54.67 30.93
N ALA A 189 33.92 -54.29 31.41
CA ALA A 189 32.98 -55.06 32.27
C ALA A 189 31.55 -54.48 32.06
N MET A 190 30.36 -55.13 32.13
CA MET A 190 29.83 -56.47 32.49
C MET A 190 29.43 -56.77 33.96
N THR A 191 28.17 -56.47 34.33
CA THR A 191 27.33 -57.25 35.28
C THR A 191 25.80 -56.95 35.21
N THR A 192 25.03 -57.86 34.58
CA THR A 192 23.90 -58.64 35.17
C THR A 192 22.63 -58.00 35.82
N LEU A 193 21.45 -58.22 35.17
CA LEU A 193 20.02 -58.22 35.64
C LEU A 193 19.43 -56.97 36.38
N MET A 194 18.12 -56.63 36.28
CA MET A 194 16.90 -57.47 36.18
C MET A 194 15.72 -56.77 35.42
N GLN A 195 14.61 -57.48 35.15
CA GLN A 195 13.36 -56.97 34.54
C GLN A 195 12.11 -57.35 35.38
N PRO A 196 11.01 -56.58 35.27
CA PRO A 196 9.77 -57.11 34.64
C PRO A 196 9.20 -56.13 33.60
N LEU A 197 8.73 -56.53 32.40
CA LEU A 197 7.73 -57.53 31.99
C LEU A 197 6.28 -56.99 31.97
N VAL A 198 5.91 -56.31 30.86
CA VAL A 198 4.53 -56.03 30.45
C VAL A 198 4.38 -56.32 28.94
N LYS A 199 3.20 -56.82 28.53
CA LYS A 199 2.75 -57.25 27.18
C LYS A 199 1.20 -57.27 27.20
N PRO A 200 0.46 -57.44 26.08
CA PRO A 200 0.76 -57.34 24.62
C PRO A 200 -0.13 -56.19 24.01
N PRO A 201 -0.65 -56.15 22.75
CA PRO A 201 -0.43 -56.92 21.49
C PRO A 201 0.06 -56.07 20.27
N VAL A 202 0.83 -56.61 19.29
CA VAL A 202 0.42 -57.32 18.04
C VAL A 202 -0.58 -56.49 17.18
N ARG A 203 -0.39 -56.10 15.90
CA ARG A 203 0.45 -56.50 14.72
C ARG A 203 0.60 -55.24 13.77
N SER A 204 1.30 -55.13 12.62
CA SER A 204 2.11 -55.99 11.71
C SER A 204 3.12 -55.11 10.90
N ALA A 205 4.15 -55.72 10.27
CA ALA A 205 4.96 -55.15 9.16
C ALA A 205 5.71 -56.31 8.43
N PRO A 206 6.43 -56.14 7.29
CA PRO A 206 6.51 -55.02 6.32
C PRO A 206 6.30 -55.43 4.83
N VAL A 207 6.12 -54.47 3.90
CA VAL A 207 6.41 -54.64 2.45
C VAL A 207 7.02 -53.34 1.86
N ALA A 208 7.84 -53.51 0.82
CA ALA A 208 8.80 -52.58 0.21
C ALA A 208 8.34 -51.17 -0.24
N ASN A 209 9.31 -50.25 -0.16
CA ASN A 209 9.62 -49.10 -1.02
C ASN A 209 8.60 -48.60 -2.05
N SER A 210 8.29 -47.30 -1.96
CA SER A 210 8.48 -46.37 -3.08
C SER A 210 8.82 -44.98 -2.54
N ALA A 211 10.00 -44.46 -2.88
CA ALA A 211 10.45 -43.13 -2.47
C ALA A 211 10.20 -42.14 -3.62
N ALA A 212 9.30 -41.19 -3.41
CA ALA A 212 9.03 -40.10 -4.35
C ALA A 212 8.66 -38.81 -3.58
N SER A 213 9.48 -37.78 -3.76
CA SER A 213 9.16 -36.35 -3.57
C SER A 213 8.19 -35.96 -2.43
N ALA A 214 8.71 -35.90 -1.20
CA ALA A 214 8.13 -35.11 -0.11
C ALA A 214 9.12 -34.00 0.33
N GLN A 215 9.54 -33.19 -0.65
CA GLN A 215 10.33 -31.97 -0.47
C GLN A 215 9.64 -30.83 -1.22
N SER A 216 9.94 -29.58 -0.87
CA SER A 216 9.30 -28.35 -1.39
C SER A 216 7.88 -28.06 -0.88
N ALA A 217 7.66 -28.21 0.43
CA ALA A 217 6.57 -27.56 1.16
C ALA A 217 7.07 -26.90 2.47
N SER A 218 8.35 -26.50 2.51
CA SER A 218 8.89 -25.64 3.55
C SER A 218 8.38 -24.22 3.34
N SER A 219 7.28 -23.86 4.02
CA SER A 219 6.71 -22.52 3.96
C SER A 219 7.77 -21.45 4.21
N SER A 220 7.99 -20.57 3.23
CA SER A 220 8.88 -19.42 3.38
C SER A 220 8.21 -18.35 4.24
N ALA A 221 8.17 -18.61 5.55
CA ALA A 221 7.99 -17.59 6.57
C ALA A 221 9.21 -16.66 6.52
N GLN A 222 9.20 -15.75 5.54
CA GLN A 222 10.24 -14.76 5.35
C GLN A 222 10.36 -13.94 6.63
N GLN A 223 11.51 -14.04 7.28
CA GLN A 223 11.82 -13.28 8.48
C GLN A 223 12.02 -11.82 8.11
N SER A 224 10.91 -11.07 8.07
CA SER A 224 10.91 -9.61 8.11
C SER A 224 11.74 -9.19 9.32
N ILE A 225 12.81 -8.44 9.09
CA ILE A 225 13.59 -7.86 10.19
C ILE A 225 12.65 -6.90 10.92
N PRO A 226 12.38 -7.08 12.22
CA PRO A 226 11.58 -6.11 12.96
C PRO A 226 12.31 -4.77 12.95
N ILE A 227 11.68 -3.74 12.39
CA ILE A 227 12.21 -2.38 12.53
C ILE A 227 12.07 -2.01 14.00
N ASP A 228 13.18 -1.75 14.66
CA ASP A 228 13.16 -1.17 16.00
C ASP A 228 12.72 0.29 15.91
N LEU A 229 11.42 0.50 16.11
CA LEU A 229 10.74 1.78 16.07
C LEU A 229 11.31 2.79 17.08
N SER A 230 12.04 2.33 18.10
CA SER A 230 12.72 3.19 19.08
C SER A 230 13.81 4.09 18.45
N ASN A 231 14.31 3.73 17.26
CA ASN A 231 15.26 4.55 16.50
C ASN A 231 14.58 5.67 15.69
N TYR A 232 13.26 5.60 15.53
CA TYR A 232 12.45 6.56 14.77
C TYR A 232 11.60 7.43 15.70
N TYR A 233 10.99 6.85 16.74
CA TYR A 233 10.00 7.49 17.59
C TYR A 233 10.38 7.45 19.08
N GLN A 234 10.46 8.63 19.71
CA GLN A 234 10.69 8.79 21.15
C GLN A 234 9.55 8.15 21.97
N ASP A 235 8.34 8.12 21.42
CA ASP A 235 7.13 7.57 22.00
C ASP A 235 6.78 6.16 21.47
N ALA A 236 7.73 5.45 20.84
CA ALA A 236 7.50 4.11 20.28
C ALA A 236 6.85 3.11 21.27
N ALA A 237 7.12 3.24 22.58
CA ALA A 237 6.52 2.43 23.64
C ALA A 237 5.01 2.64 23.84
N GLN A 238 4.42 3.68 23.24
CA GLN A 238 2.97 3.94 23.25
C GLN A 238 2.23 3.27 22.08
N ILE A 239 2.95 2.70 21.10
CA ILE A 239 2.36 2.08 19.91
C ILE A 239 1.66 0.77 20.32
N PRO A 240 0.34 0.62 20.08
CA PRO A 240 -0.35 -0.64 20.38
C PRO A 240 0.25 -1.82 19.61
N GLN A 241 0.46 -2.95 20.28
CA GLN A 241 1.14 -4.12 19.72
C GLN A 241 0.51 -4.67 18.42
N TYR A 242 -0.78 -4.44 18.18
CA TYR A 242 -1.46 -4.84 16.94
C TYR A 242 -1.00 -4.04 15.71
N ALA A 243 -0.40 -2.85 15.91
CA ALA A 243 -0.03 -1.92 14.86
C ALA A 243 1.49 -1.72 14.68
N VAL A 244 2.32 -2.32 15.54
CA VAL A 244 3.80 -2.19 15.46
C VAL A 244 4.34 -2.59 14.08
N GLY A 245 3.80 -3.66 13.47
CA GLY A 245 4.12 -4.05 12.09
C GLY A 245 3.72 -2.98 11.06
N SER A 246 2.47 -2.52 11.12
CA SER A 246 1.96 -1.49 10.20
C SER A 246 2.67 -0.14 10.32
N VAL A 247 3.07 0.27 11.53
CA VAL A 247 3.88 1.48 11.73
C VAL A 247 5.29 1.27 11.17
N ALA A 248 5.91 0.10 11.37
CA ALA A 248 7.20 -0.21 10.75
C ALA A 248 7.14 -0.17 9.22
N GLU A 249 6.14 -0.82 8.61
CA GLU A 249 5.92 -0.87 7.17
C GLU A 249 5.67 0.53 6.59
N THR A 250 4.80 1.34 7.21
CA THR A 250 4.55 2.73 6.77
C THR A 250 5.73 3.67 7.01
N THR A 251 6.56 3.42 8.03
CA THR A 251 7.79 4.18 8.26
C THR A 251 8.82 3.90 7.17
N ALA A 252 9.07 2.62 6.84
CA ALA A 252 9.99 2.24 5.76
C ALA A 252 9.49 2.59 4.35
N ALA A 253 8.18 2.78 4.20
CA ALA A 253 7.56 3.28 2.98
C ALA A 253 7.58 4.82 2.85
N ASN A 254 8.14 5.54 3.83
CA ASN A 254 8.12 7.00 3.95
C ASN A 254 6.70 7.61 3.93
N ILE A 255 5.72 6.86 4.44
CA ILE A 255 4.30 7.25 4.53
C ILE A 255 4.01 8.07 5.79
N VAL A 256 4.73 7.81 6.89
CA VAL A 256 4.51 8.52 8.16
C VAL A 256 4.98 9.97 8.04
N VAL A 257 4.09 10.89 8.42
CA VAL A 257 4.39 12.32 8.53
C VAL A 257 4.05 12.79 9.94
N ASN A 258 5.01 13.44 10.60
CA ASN A 258 4.94 13.83 12.01
C ASN A 258 5.35 15.29 12.18
N TYR A 259 4.43 16.09 12.72
CA TYR A 259 4.61 17.51 13.01
C TYR A 259 4.30 17.80 14.49
N PRO A 260 5.01 18.72 15.17
CA PRO A 260 6.16 19.50 14.71
C PRO A 260 7.51 18.75 14.82
N ASP A 261 7.56 17.62 15.52
CA ASP A 261 8.75 16.78 15.69
C ASP A 261 8.57 15.48 14.89
N PRO A 262 9.40 15.20 13.87
CA PRO A 262 9.36 13.95 13.11
C PRO A 262 9.46 12.69 14.01
N GLN A 263 10.13 12.81 15.15
CA GLN A 263 10.42 11.72 16.08
C GLN A 263 9.35 11.53 17.16
N ILE A 264 8.18 12.17 17.06
CA ILE A 264 7.05 11.94 17.96
C ILE A 264 5.82 11.55 17.13
N LEU A 265 5.34 10.32 17.32
CA LEU A 265 4.27 9.74 16.52
C LEU A 265 2.87 10.15 17.02
N ASN A 266 2.68 10.26 18.34
CA ASN A 266 1.38 10.45 19.00
C ASN A 266 0.33 9.36 18.63
N PRO A 267 0.65 8.05 18.73
CA PRO A 267 -0.09 6.98 18.07
C PRO A 267 -1.58 6.90 18.46
N THR A 268 -1.90 7.16 19.73
CA THR A 268 -3.26 7.03 20.28
C THR A 268 -4.07 8.33 20.26
N GLN A 269 -3.51 9.43 19.75
CA GLN A 269 -4.25 10.68 19.60
C GLN A 269 -5.16 10.64 18.36
N PRO A 270 -6.36 11.26 18.39
CA PRO A 270 -7.18 11.48 17.21
C PRO A 270 -6.42 12.29 16.15
N ALA A 271 -6.37 11.78 14.91
CA ALA A 271 -5.64 12.41 13.82
C ALA A 271 -6.42 13.62 13.26
N THR A 272 -5.70 14.68 12.90
CA THR A 272 -6.30 15.89 12.30
C THR A 272 -6.48 15.76 10.78
N ARG A 273 -7.33 16.61 10.19
CA ARG A 273 -7.52 16.68 8.72
C ARG A 273 -6.22 16.97 7.98
N GLY A 274 -5.33 17.78 8.58
CA GLY A 274 -3.99 18.05 8.06
C GLY A 274 -3.05 16.85 8.12
N GLU A 275 -3.05 16.10 9.23
CA GLU A 275 -2.27 14.86 9.34
C GLU A 275 -2.77 13.78 8.38
N ILE A 276 -4.09 13.55 8.31
CA ILE A 276 -4.68 12.59 7.37
C ILE A 276 -4.37 12.97 5.92
N ALA A 277 -4.40 14.26 5.56
CA ALA A 277 -3.97 14.71 4.23
C ALA A 277 -2.49 14.38 3.96
N ALA A 278 -1.59 14.60 4.92
CA ALA A 278 -0.17 14.27 4.76
C ALA A 278 0.07 12.75 4.59
N LEU A 279 -0.60 11.91 5.39
CA LEU A 279 -0.49 10.45 5.29
C LEU A 279 -1.07 9.90 3.97
N ILE A 280 -2.24 10.39 3.57
CA ILE A 280 -2.88 10.01 2.29
C ILE A 280 -2.02 10.46 1.10
N HIS A 281 -1.43 11.65 1.17
CA HIS A 281 -0.51 12.13 0.14
C HIS A 281 0.67 11.18 -0.03
N GLN A 282 1.39 10.82 1.04
CA GLN A 282 2.54 9.94 0.93
C GLN A 282 2.19 8.50 0.54
N ALA A 283 1.02 7.99 0.98
CA ALA A 283 0.51 6.71 0.50
C ALA A 283 0.28 6.69 -1.02
N LEU A 284 -0.19 7.80 -1.61
CA LEU A 284 -0.37 7.93 -3.06
C LEU A 284 0.94 8.17 -3.82
N VAL A 285 1.92 8.85 -3.22
CA VAL A 285 3.29 8.94 -3.74
C VAL A 285 3.94 7.55 -3.76
N TYR A 286 3.78 6.75 -2.69
CA TYR A 286 4.27 5.36 -2.63
C TYR A 286 3.64 4.47 -3.71
N GLN A 287 2.34 4.63 -4.00
CA GLN A 287 1.67 3.95 -5.12
C GLN A 287 2.01 4.52 -6.51
N GLY A 288 2.87 5.54 -6.62
CA GLY A 288 3.19 6.21 -7.90
C GLY A 288 2.02 6.97 -8.52
N LYS A 289 0.95 7.22 -7.74
CA LYS A 289 -0.27 7.93 -8.16
C LYS A 289 -0.15 9.45 -8.02
N MET A 290 0.81 9.93 -7.23
CA MET A 290 1.17 11.34 -7.13
C MET A 290 2.68 11.56 -7.20
N ILE A 291 3.08 12.77 -7.61
CA ILE A 291 4.47 13.20 -7.66
C ILE A 291 4.90 13.59 -6.22
N PRO A 292 6.08 13.17 -5.73
CA PRO A 292 6.58 13.61 -4.43
C PRO A 292 6.82 15.13 -4.41
N LEU A 293 6.56 15.76 -3.26
CA LEU A 293 6.91 17.17 -3.07
C LEU A 293 8.42 17.42 -3.22
N PRO A 294 8.84 18.58 -3.77
CA PRO A 294 10.24 18.99 -3.90
C PRO A 294 11.03 18.84 -2.59
N SER A 295 12.30 18.48 -2.66
CA SER A 295 13.13 18.19 -1.47
C SER A 295 13.48 19.41 -0.62
N ASP A 296 13.25 20.61 -1.15
CA ASP A 296 13.42 21.90 -0.49
C ASP A 296 12.14 22.41 0.20
N GLU A 297 10.97 21.82 -0.10
CA GLU A 297 9.70 22.17 0.55
C GLU A 297 9.73 21.93 2.06
N ALA A 298 9.30 22.93 2.83
CA ALA A 298 9.36 22.89 4.29
C ALA A 298 8.54 21.72 4.88
N ALA A 299 7.41 21.41 4.25
CA ALA A 299 6.55 20.28 4.59
C ALA A 299 7.25 18.92 4.53
N THR A 300 8.31 18.78 3.72
CA THR A 300 8.98 17.48 3.52
C THR A 300 9.90 17.06 4.67
N ARG A 301 10.28 18.00 5.55
CA ARG A 301 11.10 17.73 6.74
C ARG A 301 10.35 16.94 7.81
N TYR A 302 9.02 16.88 7.71
CA TYR A 302 8.14 16.14 8.63
C TYR A 302 7.91 14.68 8.18
N VAL A 303 8.42 14.29 7.02
CA VAL A 303 8.32 12.92 6.48
C VAL A 303 9.39 12.05 7.11
N VAL A 304 8.97 10.97 7.76
CA VAL A 304 9.87 10.07 8.50
C VAL A 304 10.48 9.05 7.54
N GLY A 305 11.78 8.75 7.71
CA GLY A 305 12.52 7.76 6.89
C GLY A 305 13.14 8.28 5.59
N ARG A 306 12.99 9.58 5.29
CA ARG A 306 13.51 10.26 4.09
C ARG A 306 15.01 10.60 4.16
#